data_AF-A0A9D6ITZ8-F1
#
_entry.id   AF-A0A9D6ITZ8-F1
#
_cell.length_a   1.000
_cell.length_b   1.000
_cell.length_c   1.000
_cell.angle_alpha   90.00
_cell.angle_beta   90.00
_cell.angle_gamma   90.00
#
_symmetry.space_group_name_H-M   'P 1'
#
loop_
_entity.id
_entity.type
_entity.pdbx_description
1 polymer ?
#
loop_
_entity_poly.entity_id
_entity_poly.type
_entity_poly.pdbx_seq_one_letter_code
_entity_poly.pdbx_strand_id
1 'polypeptide(L)'
;TMEWTVEKRTGKVFLDHNRNARGQTLAAVYSARPTPEATVSMPLRWDEVGNVYSTDFTLLTAPERLERVGDLWSGILEAKGDLKGLLG
;
A
#
# COMPACT_ATOMS: atom_id res chain seq x y z
N THR A 1 14.66 4.71 -6.75
CA THR A 1 15.04 5.29 -8.06
C THR A 1 13.80 5.72 -8.81
N MET A 2 13.89 6.72 -9.68
CA MET A 2 12.80 7.16 -10.57
C MET A 2 13.10 6.85 -12.05
N GLU A 3 14.17 6.09 -12.33
CA GLU A 3 14.47 5.60 -13.68
C GLU A 3 13.31 4.76 -14.21
N TRP A 4 12.79 5.13 -15.39
CA TRP A 4 11.67 4.42 -16.03
C TRP A 4 12.09 3.08 -16.61
N THR A 5 13.25 3.06 -17.28
CA THR A 5 13.84 1.87 -17.93
C THR A 5 14.19 0.80 -16.89
N VAL A 6 13.71 -0.44 -17.10
CA VAL A 6 13.86 -1.54 -16.15
C VAL A 6 15.33 -1.88 -15.91
N GLU A 7 16.14 -1.90 -16.98
CA GLU A 7 17.56 -2.22 -16.93
C GLU A 7 18.33 -1.23 -16.06
N LYS A 8 17.94 0.05 -16.07
CA LYS A 8 18.58 1.11 -15.28
C LYS A 8 18.21 1.07 -13.78
N ARG A 9 17.21 0.26 -13.41
CA ARG A 9 16.72 0.14 -12.03
C ARG A 9 16.87 -1.25 -11.41
N THR A 10 17.50 -2.19 -12.09
CA THR A 10 17.83 -3.51 -11.53
C THR A 10 18.51 -3.37 -10.16
N GLY A 11 18.02 -4.12 -9.16
CA GLY A 11 18.53 -4.09 -7.78
C GLY A 11 18.07 -2.89 -6.93
N LYS A 12 17.14 -2.05 -7.42
CA LYS A 12 16.63 -0.87 -6.70
C LYS A 12 15.10 -0.90 -6.63
N VAL A 13 14.54 -0.24 -5.62
CA VAL A 13 13.09 0.03 -5.54
C VAL A 13 12.75 1.23 -6.44
N PHE A 14 11.74 1.06 -7.30
CA PHE A 14 11.20 2.12 -8.15
C PHE A 14 10.12 2.91 -7.40
N LEU A 15 10.25 4.23 -7.36
CA LEU A 15 9.23 5.12 -6.82
C LEU A 15 8.26 5.50 -7.96
N ASP A 16 7.17 4.76 -8.08
CA ASP A 16 6.19 4.93 -9.16
C ASP A 16 5.24 6.12 -8.93
N HIS A 17 5.75 7.33 -9.14
CA HIS A 17 4.97 8.57 -9.01
C HIS A 17 3.90 8.73 -10.11
N ASN A 18 3.98 7.95 -11.19
CA ASN A 18 3.04 8.05 -12.31
C ASN A 18 1.63 7.55 -11.95
N ARG A 19 1.47 6.85 -10.82
CA ARG A 19 0.14 6.45 -10.29
C ARG A 19 -0.74 7.63 -9.90
N ASN A 20 -0.17 8.81 -9.71
CA ASN A 20 -0.93 10.04 -9.46
C ASN A 20 -1.51 10.67 -10.73
N ALA A 21 -1.22 10.13 -11.92
CA ALA A 21 -1.76 10.64 -13.18
C ALA A 21 -3.22 10.21 -13.40
N ARG A 22 -3.95 11.00 -14.19
CA ARG A 22 -5.34 10.72 -14.54
C ARG A 22 -5.48 9.40 -15.29
N GLY A 23 -6.50 8.60 -14.93
CA GLY A 23 -6.84 7.34 -15.60
C GLY A 23 -6.03 6.13 -15.12
N GLN A 24 -5.13 6.31 -14.15
CA GLN A 24 -4.43 5.19 -13.53
C GLN A 24 -5.33 4.44 -12.54
N THR A 25 -5.07 3.15 -12.35
CA THR A 25 -5.73 2.31 -11.35
C THR A 25 -4.77 1.98 -10.21
N LEU A 26 -5.33 1.81 -9.02
CA LEU A 26 -4.65 1.33 -7.82
C LEU A 26 -5.57 0.36 -7.07
N ALA A 27 -5.00 -0.67 -6.44
CA ALA A 27 -5.79 -1.57 -5.60
C ALA A 27 -6.39 -0.79 -4.43
N ALA A 28 -7.70 -0.98 -4.19
CA ALA A 28 -8.36 -0.36 -3.05
C ALA A 28 -7.88 -0.99 -1.74
N VAL A 29 -8.05 -0.26 -0.63
CA VAL A 29 -7.82 -0.78 0.71
C VAL A 29 -8.74 -1.98 0.96
N TYR A 30 -8.23 -3.01 1.61
CA TYR A 30 -8.92 -4.29 1.88
C TYR A 30 -9.32 -5.09 0.62
N SER A 31 -8.96 -4.65 -0.58
CA SER A 31 -9.24 -5.41 -1.80
C SER A 31 -8.38 -6.67 -1.90
N ALA A 32 -8.99 -7.76 -2.37
CA ALA A 32 -8.28 -8.98 -2.71
C ALA A 32 -7.41 -8.77 -3.96
N ARG A 33 -6.30 -9.50 -4.03
CA ARG A 33 -5.39 -9.50 -5.17
C ARG A 33 -5.51 -10.83 -5.93
N PRO A 34 -5.40 -10.81 -7.26
CA PRO A 34 -5.46 -12.03 -8.07
C PRO A 34 -4.11 -12.77 -8.01
N THR A 35 -3.72 -13.20 -6.80
CA THR A 35 -2.55 -14.06 -6.56
C THR A 35 -3.01 -15.44 -6.13
N PRO A 36 -2.21 -16.51 -6.31
CA PRO A 36 -2.57 -17.86 -5.86
C PRO A 36 -2.92 -17.94 -4.37
N GLU A 37 -2.29 -17.09 -3.56
CA GLU A 37 -2.48 -17.02 -2.10
C GLU A 37 -3.71 -16.17 -1.71
N ALA A 38 -4.38 -15.54 -2.68
CA ALA A 38 -5.50 -14.62 -2.47
C ALA A 38 -5.20 -13.53 -1.43
N THR A 39 -4.05 -12.86 -1.60
CA THR A 39 -3.59 -11.78 -0.70
C THR A 39 -4.54 -10.59 -0.66
N VAL A 40 -4.48 -9.80 0.42
CA VAL A 40 -5.32 -8.62 0.66
C VAL A 40 -4.44 -7.38 0.77
N SER A 41 -4.88 -6.26 0.17
CA SER A 41 -4.26 -4.93 0.35
C SER A 41 -4.54 -4.41 1.77
N MET A 42 -3.72 -4.85 2.73
CA MET A 42 -3.97 -4.69 4.16
C MET A 42 -3.24 -3.45 4.75
N PRO A 43 -3.96 -2.51 5.39
CA PRO A 43 -3.38 -1.47 6.22
C PRO A 43 -2.54 -2.00 7.38
N LEU A 44 -1.44 -1.30 7.64
CA LEU A 44 -0.47 -1.60 8.71
C LEU A 44 -0.17 -0.33 9.51
N ARG A 45 0.24 -0.53 10.76
CA ARG A 45 0.95 0.48 11.57
C ARG A 45 2.39 0.59 11.07
N TRP A 46 3.02 1.74 11.30
CA TRP A 46 4.39 1.99 10.86
C TRP A 46 5.44 1.06 11.49
N ASP A 47 5.22 0.62 12.73
CA ASP A 47 6.09 -0.32 13.45
C ASP A 47 5.96 -1.78 12.97
N GLU A 48 4.87 -2.11 12.27
CA GLU A 48 4.71 -3.40 11.59
C GLU A 48 5.53 -3.46 10.29
N VAL A 49 5.84 -2.31 9.68
CA VAL A 49 6.55 -2.23 8.39
C VAL A 49 7.99 -2.75 8.56
N GLY A 50 8.32 -3.80 7.80
CA GLY A 50 9.62 -4.49 7.86
C GLY A 50 9.63 -5.76 8.70
N ASN A 51 8.54 -6.02 9.45
CA ASN A 51 8.40 -7.21 10.30
C ASN A 51 7.39 -8.23 9.76
N VAL A 52 6.74 -7.93 8.63
CA VAL A 52 5.68 -8.75 8.02
C VAL A 52 5.90 -8.90 6.52
N TYR A 53 5.28 -9.94 5.95
CA TYR A 53 5.21 -10.16 4.50
C TYR A 53 3.78 -9.89 4.01
N SER A 54 3.64 -9.47 2.76
CA SER A 54 2.30 -9.26 2.17
C SER A 54 1.47 -10.55 2.11
N THR A 55 2.14 -11.71 2.07
CA THR A 55 1.51 -13.04 2.09
C THR A 55 0.90 -13.42 3.45
N ASP A 56 1.21 -12.68 4.51
CA ASP A 56 0.61 -12.90 5.84
C ASP A 56 -0.87 -12.49 5.86
N PHE A 57 -1.28 -11.64 4.91
CA PHE A 57 -2.63 -11.09 4.81
C PHE A 57 -3.34 -11.65 3.58
N THR A 58 -4.23 -12.61 3.80
CA THR A 58 -5.02 -13.28 2.77
C THR A 58 -6.51 -13.12 3.07
N LEU A 59 -7.38 -13.52 2.15
CA LEU A 59 -8.83 -13.58 2.40
C LEU A 59 -9.20 -14.40 3.65
N LEU A 60 -8.35 -15.36 4.05
CA LEU A 60 -8.59 -16.21 5.21
C LEU A 60 -8.08 -15.58 6.52
N THR A 61 -6.98 -14.81 6.48
CA THR A 61 -6.34 -14.24 7.68
C THR A 61 -6.73 -12.78 7.96
N ALA A 62 -7.18 -12.06 6.92
CA ALA A 62 -7.57 -10.65 7.02
C ALA A 62 -8.71 -10.38 8.03
N PRO A 63 -9.79 -11.19 8.11
CA PRO A 63 -10.87 -10.96 9.08
C PRO A 63 -10.39 -11.02 10.54
N GLU A 64 -9.63 -12.07 10.91
CA GLU A 64 -9.08 -12.22 12.26
C GLU A 64 -8.18 -11.02 12.65
N ARG A 65 -7.39 -10.53 11.69
CA ARG A 65 -6.60 -9.31 11.91
C ARG A 65 -7.50 -8.10 12.19
N LEU A 66 -8.53 -7.86 11.37
CA LEU A 66 -9.43 -6.73 11.57
C LEU A 66 -10.10 -6.77 12.95
N GLU A 67 -10.49 -7.95 13.41
CA GLU A 67 -11.03 -8.12 14.76
C GLU A 67 -10.01 -7.78 15.85
N ARG A 68 -8.74 -8.18 15.64
CA ARG A 68 -7.66 -7.95 16.62
C ARG A 68 -7.21 -6.49 16.71
N VAL A 69 -7.10 -5.78 15.58
CA VAL A 69 -6.48 -4.44 15.56
C VAL A 69 -7.43 -3.30 15.16
N GLY A 70 -8.65 -3.62 14.72
CA GLY A 70 -9.62 -2.67 14.18
C GLY A 70 -9.27 -2.16 12.78
N ASP A 71 -10.05 -1.20 12.29
CA ASP A 71 -9.77 -0.51 11.03
C ASP A 71 -8.72 0.60 11.26
N LEU A 72 -7.47 0.32 10.88
CA LEU A 72 -6.36 1.27 11.02
C LEU A 72 -6.48 2.49 10.11
N TRP A 73 -7.35 2.45 9.10
CA TRP A 73 -7.56 3.54 8.15
C TRP A 73 -8.88 4.29 8.39
N SER A 74 -9.59 4.01 9.49
CA SER A 74 -10.90 4.62 9.77
C SER A 74 -10.88 6.16 9.82
N GLY A 75 -9.72 6.74 10.14
CA GLY A 75 -9.49 8.19 10.25
C GLY A 75 -8.70 8.82 9.10
N ILE A 76 -8.54 8.13 7.96
CA ILE A 76 -7.65 8.58 6.88
C ILE A 76 -8.14 9.85 6.18
N LEU A 77 -9.44 10.11 6.14
CA LEU A 77 -10.03 11.25 5.43
C LEU A 77 -10.00 12.54 6.27
N GLU A 78 -9.78 12.40 7.56
CA GLU A 78 -9.67 13.45 8.56
C GLU A 78 -8.26 14.06 8.56
N ALA A 79 -7.25 13.25 8.26
CA ALA A 79 -5.84 13.64 8.21
C ALA A 79 -5.44 14.29 6.87
N LYS A 80 -6.00 15.46 6.56
CA LYS A 80 -5.72 16.19 5.31
C LYS A 80 -4.35 16.87 5.34
N GLY A 81 -3.49 16.56 4.36
CA GLY A 81 -2.21 17.24 4.14
C GLY A 81 -2.30 18.39 3.15
N ASP A 82 -1.54 19.48 3.40
CA ASP A 82 -1.37 20.59 2.46
C ASP A 82 -0.07 20.40 1.64
N LEU A 83 -0.20 20.39 0.31
CA LEU A 83 0.93 20.27 -0.60
C LEU A 83 1.84 21.49 -0.61
N LYS A 84 1.39 22.67 -0.15
CA LYS A 84 2.24 23.88 -0.09
C LYS A 84 3.52 23.65 0.69
N GLY A 85 3.46 22.89 1.78
CA GLY A 85 4.64 22.54 2.58
C GLY A 85 5.71 21.76 1.80
N LEU A 86 5.34 21.14 0.67
CA LEU A 86 6.25 20.38 -0.21
C LEU A 86 6.68 21.16 -1.45
N LEU A 87 5.96 22.21 -1.84
CA LEU A 87 6.16 22.93 -3.10
C LEU A 87 6.96 24.23 -2.96
N GLY A 88 7.13 24.73 -1.73
CA GLY A 88 7.75 26.04 -1.46
C GLY A 88 6.75 27.18 -1.54
#